data_AF-A0A7C1GSN6-F1
#
_entry.id   AF-A0A7C1GSN6-F1
#
_cell.length_a   1.000
_cell.length_b   1.000
_cell.length_c   1.000
_cell.angle_alpha   90.00
_cell.angle_beta   90.00
_cell.angle_gamma   90.00
#
_symmetry.space_group_name_H-M   'P 1'
#
loop_
_entity.id
_entity.type
_entity.pdbx_description
1 polymer ?
#
loop_
_entity_poly.entity_id
_entity_poly.type
_entity_poly.pdbx_seq_one_letter_code
_entity_poly.pdbx_strand_id
1 'polypeptide(L)'
;MNLAKVIDESELSLEVVILMIAGLILLITGTLLFPVATGGLPYYENGLYGLLLVMFSLQTISMGKTPFGDLKRSKLVVAAGIIIGGIGTITCFIPDAFNDIPRLLLFLFFGPGGALLLLQ
;
A
#
# COMPACT_ATOMS: atom_id res chain seq x y z
N MET A 1 15.34 33.86 9.88
CA MET A 1 14.65 33.03 8.88
C MET A 1 13.88 31.97 9.66
N ASN A 2 12.55 32.09 9.73
CA ASN A 2 11.73 31.45 10.76
C ASN A 2 11.39 30.01 10.34
N LEU A 3 11.94 29.00 11.01
CA LEU A 3 11.71 27.57 10.71
C LEU A 3 10.21 27.20 10.72
N ALA A 4 9.39 27.93 11.49
CA ALA A 4 7.94 27.73 11.54
C ALA A 4 7.24 27.96 10.19
N LYS A 5 7.78 28.83 9.32
CA LYS A 5 7.14 29.16 8.04
C LYS A 5 7.34 28.09 6.96
N VAL A 6 8.32 27.19 7.12
CA VAL A 6 8.56 26.09 6.16
C VAL A 6 7.57 24.94 6.36
N ILE A 7 6.99 24.81 7.56
CA ILE A 7 6.04 23.75 7.91
C ILE A 7 4.60 24.14 7.51
N ASP A 8 4.33 25.44 7.34
CA ASP A 8 2.98 26.00 7.13
C ASP A 8 2.42 25.83 5.70
N GLU A 9 3.29 25.63 4.69
CA GLU A 9 2.88 25.58 3.25
C GLU A 9 3.50 24.42 2.47
N SER A 10 3.91 23.34 3.13
CA SER A 10 4.19 22.10 2.40
C SER A 10 2.86 21.39 2.13
N GLU A 11 2.13 21.82 1.09
CA GLU A 11 1.01 21.05 0.50
C GLU A 11 1.59 19.76 -0.12
N LEU A 12 2.04 18.84 0.73
CA LEU A 12 2.50 17.54 0.29
C LEU A 12 1.29 16.82 -0.30
N SER A 13 1.39 16.46 -1.58
CA SER A 13 0.38 15.62 -2.19
C SER A 13 0.20 14.36 -1.36
N LEU A 14 -1.06 14.00 -1.10
CA LEU A 14 -1.43 12.81 -0.35
C LEU A 14 -0.78 11.53 -0.93
N GLU A 15 -0.48 11.55 -2.23
CA GLU A 15 0.29 10.52 -2.93
C GLU A 15 1.71 10.36 -2.35
N VAL A 16 2.43 11.47 -2.19
CA VAL A 16 3.79 11.49 -1.64
C VAL A 16 3.78 11.03 -0.19
N VAL A 17 2.78 11.44 0.59
CA VAL A 17 2.61 10.99 1.98
C VAL A 17 2.40 9.48 2.05
N ILE A 18 1.52 8.93 1.22
CA ILE A 18 1.28 7.48 1.17
C ILE A 18 2.54 6.72 0.73
N LEU A 19 3.24 7.21 -0.30
CA LEU A 19 4.48 6.59 -0.77
C LEU A 19 5.59 6.64 0.29
N MET A 20 5.68 7.72 1.06
CA MET A 20 6.61 7.82 2.19
C MET A 20 6.29 6.76 3.25
N ILE A 21 5.02 6.57 3.59
CA ILE A 21 4.58 5.52 4.54
C ILE A 21 4.90 4.13 3.98
N ALA A 22 4.65 3.88 2.69
CA ALA A 22 5.00 2.62 2.04
C ALA A 22 6.51 2.36 2.10
N GLY A 23 7.32 3.38 1.82
CA GLY A 23 8.78 3.33 1.93
C GLY A 23 9.24 3.00 3.35
N LEU A 24 8.62 3.60 4.37
CA LEU A 24 8.90 3.29 5.77
C LEU A 24 8.54 1.84 6.12
N ILE A 25 7.38 1.34 5.68
CA ILE A 25 6.98 -0.06 5.88
C ILE A 25 8.03 -1.00 5.27
N LEU A 26 8.45 -0.74 4.03
CA LEU A 26 9.45 -1.57 3.34
C LEU A 26 10.84 -1.47 3.98
N LEU A 27 11.25 -0.29 4.45
CA LEU A 27 12.52 -0.10 5.14
C LEU A 27 12.53 -0.86 6.47
N ILE A 28 11.51 -0.68 7.29
CA ILE A 28 11.35 -1.37 8.57
C ILE A 28 11.34 -2.89 8.34
N THR A 29 10.53 -3.36 7.41
CA THR A 29 10.46 -4.79 7.06
C THR A 29 11.81 -5.30 6.58
N GLY A 30 12.47 -4.61 5.66
CA GLY A 30 13.79 -4.98 5.16
C GLY A 30 14.85 -5.06 6.25
N THR A 31 14.84 -4.14 7.22
CA THR A 31 15.75 -4.20 8.38
C THR A 31 15.43 -5.37 9.33
N LEU A 32 14.14 -5.68 9.52
CA LEU A 32 13.68 -6.82 10.33
C LEU A 32 13.94 -8.16 9.64
N LEU A 33 14.10 -8.20 8.32
CA LEU A 33 14.40 -9.44 7.61
C LEU A 33 15.80 -10.01 7.97
N PHE A 34 16.76 -9.18 8.40
CA PHE A 34 18.08 -9.67 8.84
C PHE A 34 18.00 -10.62 10.05
N PRO A 35 17.37 -10.23 11.19
CA PRO A 35 17.20 -11.14 12.32
C PRO A 35 16.23 -12.30 12.03
N VAL A 36 15.22 -12.09 11.17
CA VAL A 36 14.34 -13.18 10.69
C VAL A 36 15.12 -14.24 9.93
N ALA A 37 16.03 -13.84 9.04
CA ALA A 37 16.87 -14.77 8.28
C ALA A 37 17.79 -15.62 9.17
N THR A 38 18.19 -15.08 10.34
CA THR A 38 18.93 -15.83 11.36
C THR A 38 18.04 -16.71 12.27
N GLY A 39 16.73 -16.74 12.03
CA GLY A 39 15.76 -17.53 12.81
C GLY A 39 15.39 -16.93 14.17
N GLY A 40 15.78 -15.67 14.45
CA GLY A 40 15.56 -15.02 15.74
C GLY A 40 14.15 -14.47 15.94
N LEU A 41 13.38 -14.30 14.85
CA LEU A 41 12.04 -13.70 14.88
C LEU A 41 11.07 -14.45 13.96
N PRO A 42 9.83 -14.71 14.40
CA PRO A 42 8.78 -15.22 13.52
C PRO A 42 8.38 -14.13 12.50
N TYR A 43 8.24 -14.51 11.24
CA TYR A 43 7.87 -13.59 10.15
C TYR A 43 6.60 -14.04 9.45
N TYR A 44 5.69 -13.09 9.27
CA TYR A 44 4.41 -13.30 8.60
C TYR A 44 4.37 -12.52 7.28
N GLU A 45 4.65 -13.21 6.18
CA GLU A 45 4.74 -12.63 4.82
C GLU A 45 3.44 -11.96 4.39
N ASN A 46 2.30 -12.63 4.64
CA ASN A 46 1.00 -12.17 4.19
C ASN A 46 0.56 -10.87 4.89
N GLY A 47 1.13 -10.55 6.05
CA GLY A 47 0.89 -9.28 6.75
C GLY A 47 1.43 -8.09 5.97
N LEU A 48 2.62 -8.23 5.37
CA LEU A 48 3.19 -7.21 4.48
C LEU A 48 2.31 -7.00 3.25
N TYR A 49 1.80 -8.09 2.66
CA TYR A 49 0.87 -8.00 1.54
C TYR A 49 -0.43 -7.27 1.93
N GLY A 50 -0.97 -7.55 3.11
CA GLY A 50 -2.13 -6.84 3.66
C GLY A 50 -1.88 -5.33 3.80
N LEU A 51 -0.72 -4.93 4.31
CA LEU A 51 -0.33 -3.52 4.45
C LEU A 51 -0.25 -2.80 3.09
N LEU A 52 0.31 -3.46 2.07
CA LEU A 52 0.36 -2.90 0.71
C LEU A 52 -1.04 -2.71 0.13
N LEU A 53 -1.95 -3.66 0.35
CA LEU A 53 -3.35 -3.53 -0.08
C LEU A 53 -4.07 -2.37 0.62
N VAL A 54 -3.82 -2.18 1.92
CA VAL A 54 -4.33 -1.00 2.66
C VAL A 54 -3.81 0.29 2.04
N MET A 55 -2.51 0.36 1.71
CA MET A 55 -1.94 1.54 1.05
C MET A 55 -2.61 1.83 -0.31
N PHE A 56 -2.79 0.81 -1.16
CA PHE A 56 -3.51 0.98 -2.44
C PHE A 56 -4.97 1.38 -2.25
N SER A 57 -5.64 0.86 -1.22
CA SER A 57 -7.02 1.25 -0.90
C SER A 57 -7.11 2.74 -0.56
N LEU A 58 -6.15 3.26 0.22
CA LEU A 58 -6.10 4.67 0.61
C LEU A 58 -5.83 5.57 -0.60
N GLN A 59 -4.95 5.16 -1.51
CA GLN A 59 -4.70 5.88 -2.77
C GLN A 59 -5.97 5.92 -3.64
N THR A 60 -6.64 4.77 -3.77
CA THR A 60 -7.86 4.61 -4.58
C THR A 60 -9.02 5.44 -4.02
N ILE A 61 -9.24 5.40 -2.71
CA ILE A 61 -10.35 6.11 -2.06
C ILE A 61 -10.09 7.62 -2.03
N SER A 62 -8.88 8.03 -1.65
CA SER A 62 -8.55 9.45 -1.42
C SER A 62 -8.30 10.21 -2.72
N MET A 63 -7.57 9.60 -3.66
CA MET A 63 -7.10 10.29 -4.87
C MET A 63 -7.82 9.84 -6.15
N GLY A 64 -8.57 8.73 -6.10
CA GLY A 64 -9.19 8.13 -7.30
C GLY A 64 -8.18 7.41 -8.22
N LYS A 65 -6.88 7.55 -7.95
CA LYS A 65 -5.82 6.82 -8.66
C LYS A 65 -5.94 5.34 -8.35
N THR A 66 -6.11 4.53 -9.39
CA THR A 66 -6.10 3.07 -9.26
C THR A 66 -4.72 2.55 -9.67
N PRO A 67 -4.31 1.35 -9.22
CA PRO A 67 -3.06 0.72 -9.68
C PRO A 67 -3.00 0.50 -11.20
N PHE A 68 -4.13 0.65 -11.92
CA PHE A 68 -4.22 0.55 -13.39
C PHE A 68 -4.12 1.90 -14.11
N GLY A 69 -3.92 3.00 -13.37
CA GLY A 69 -3.85 4.36 -13.89
C GLY A 69 -4.86 5.33 -13.26
N ASP A 70 -4.83 6.57 -13.77
CA ASP A 70 -5.67 7.67 -13.31
C ASP A 70 -7.12 7.51 -13.77
N LEU A 71 -7.91 6.79 -12.98
CA LEU A 71 -9.36 6.76 -13.15
C LEU A 71 -10.00 7.95 -12.43
N LYS A 72 -11.00 8.57 -13.07
CA LYS A 72 -11.81 9.59 -12.39
C LYS A 72 -12.52 8.95 -11.19
N ARG A 73 -12.49 9.64 -10.06
CA ARG A 73 -13.10 9.21 -8.80
C ARG A 73 -14.59 8.91 -9.02
N SER A 74 -14.92 7.63 -9.17
CA SER A 74 -16.29 7.13 -9.34
C SER A 74 -16.74 6.38 -8.09
N LYS A 75 -18.05 6.34 -7.84
CA LYS A 75 -18.63 5.57 -6.71
C LYS A 75 -18.18 4.10 -6.75
N LEU A 76 -18.01 3.53 -7.95
CA LEU A 76 -17.51 2.15 -8.12
C LEU A 76 -16.05 2.00 -7.70
N VAL A 77 -15.20 2.97 -8.05
CA VAL A 77 -13.76 2.96 -7.69
C VAL A 77 -13.60 3.07 -6.17
N VAL A 78 -14.39 3.93 -5.53
CA VAL A 78 -14.40 4.05 -4.06
C VAL A 78 -14.88 2.76 -3.39
N ALA A 79 -15.96 2.15 -3.90
CA ALA A 79 -16.46 0.88 -3.37
C ALA A 79 -15.42 -0.25 -3.50
N ALA A 80 -14.76 -0.36 -4.66
CA ALA A 80 -13.67 -1.31 -4.86
C ALA A 80 -12.51 -1.07 -3.89
N GLY A 81 -12.11 0.20 -3.70
CA GLY A 81 -11.10 0.58 -2.72
C GLY A 81 -11.46 0.14 -1.30
N ILE A 82 -12.71 0.31 -0.87
CA ILE A 82 -13.18 -0.13 0.45
C ILE A 82 -13.07 -1.65 0.62
N ILE A 83 -13.46 -2.42 -0.40
CA ILE A 83 -13.35 -3.89 -0.38
C ILE A 83 -11.88 -4.31 -0.25
N ILE A 84 -10.99 -3.73 -1.07
CA ILE A 84 -9.56 -4.00 -1.05
C ILE A 84 -8.95 -3.64 0.32
N GLY A 85 -9.32 -2.48 0.87
CA GLY A 85 -8.86 -2.04 2.19
C GLY A 85 -9.34 -2.94 3.33
N GLY A 86 -10.57 -3.45 3.23
CA GLY A 86 -11.11 -4.45 4.15
C GLY A 86 -10.32 -5.75 4.12
N ILE A 87 -10.07 -6.29 2.92
CA ILE A 87 -9.25 -7.50 2.73
C ILE A 87 -7.83 -7.28 3.28
N GLY A 88 -7.21 -6.14 2.96
CA GLY A 88 -5.86 -5.79 3.44
C GLY A 88 -5.79 -5.70 4.96
N THR A 89 -6.78 -5.06 5.58
CA THR A 89 -6.84 -4.91 7.05
C THR A 89 -7.00 -6.26 7.74
N ILE A 90 -7.93 -7.11 7.26
CA ILE A 90 -8.16 -8.43 7.85
C ILE A 90 -6.90 -9.29 7.72
N THR A 91 -6.27 -9.29 6.54
CA THR A 91 -5.04 -10.05 6.28
C THR A 91 -3.88 -9.56 7.14
N CYS A 92 -3.78 -8.26 7.41
CA CYS A 92 -2.70 -7.73 8.25
C CYS A 92 -2.78 -8.20 9.71
N PHE A 93 -3.99 -8.38 10.24
CA PHE A 93 -4.21 -8.71 11.66
C PHE A 93 -4.40 -10.19 11.93
N ILE A 94 -5.06 -10.93 11.03
CA ILE A 94 -5.41 -12.34 11.25
C ILE A 94 -4.53 -13.22 10.35
N PRO A 95 -3.49 -13.86 10.90
CA PRO A 95 -2.73 -14.84 10.15
C PRO A 95 -3.65 -15.99 9.67
N ASP A 96 -3.38 -16.51 8.47
CA ASP A 96 -4.15 -17.57 7.78
C ASP A 96 -5.62 -17.27 7.40
N ALA A 97 -6.15 -16.06 7.63
CA ALA A 97 -7.52 -15.73 7.18
C ALA A 97 -7.67 -15.78 5.65
N PHE A 98 -6.64 -15.30 4.94
CA PHE A 98 -6.62 -15.23 3.48
C PHE A 98 -5.18 -15.49 2.99
N ASN A 99 -4.84 -16.76 2.75
CA ASN A 99 -3.47 -17.11 2.37
C ASN A 99 -3.08 -16.60 0.97
N ASP A 100 -3.79 -17.03 -0.08
CA ASP A 100 -3.37 -16.72 -1.45
C ASP A 100 -4.03 -15.47 -2.05
N ILE A 101 -5.15 -15.02 -1.47
CA ILE A 101 -5.92 -13.88 -2.00
C ILE A 101 -5.10 -12.58 -2.06
N PRO A 102 -4.39 -12.17 -0.99
CA PRO A 102 -3.63 -10.93 -0.98
C PRO A 102 -2.50 -10.95 -2.02
N ARG A 103 -1.82 -12.10 -2.13
CA ARG A 103 -0.75 -12.32 -3.10
C ARG A 103 -1.28 -12.25 -4.54
N LEU A 104 -2.41 -12.86 -4.82
CA LEU A 104 -3.05 -12.81 -6.15
C LEU A 104 -3.48 -11.39 -6.51
N LEU A 105 -4.11 -10.66 -5.57
CA LEU A 105 -4.53 -9.28 -5.77
C LEU A 105 -3.32 -8.37 -6.06
N LEU A 106 -2.24 -8.51 -5.30
CA LEU A 106 -1.02 -7.75 -5.52
C LEU A 106 -0.35 -8.11 -6.84
N PHE A 107 -0.29 -9.39 -7.20
CA PHE A 107 0.21 -9.80 -8.51
C PHE A 107 -0.59 -9.15 -9.65
N LEU A 108 -1.91 -9.09 -9.51
CA LEU A 108 -2.79 -8.43 -10.47
C LEU A 108 -2.63 -6.90 -10.46
N PHE A 109 -2.30 -6.27 -9.34
CA PHE A 109 -2.09 -4.82 -9.29
C PHE A 109 -0.72 -4.42 -9.81
N PHE A 110 0.35 -5.10 -9.39
CA PHE A 110 1.71 -4.81 -9.80
C PHE A 110 2.02 -5.26 -11.22
N GLY A 111 1.48 -6.40 -11.67
CA GLY A 111 1.76 -6.96 -12.99
C GLY A 111 1.18 -6.09 -14.11
N PRO A 112 -0.12 -6.22 -14.42
CA PRO A 112 -0.73 -5.43 -15.49
C PRO A 112 -0.83 -3.93 -15.15
N GLY A 113 -1.00 -3.54 -13.88
CA GLY A 113 -0.99 -2.13 -13.50
C GLY A 113 0.36 -1.46 -13.73
N GLY A 114 1.47 -2.11 -13.32
CA GLY A 114 2.82 -1.63 -13.62
C GLY A 114 3.15 -1.63 -15.10
N ALA A 115 2.72 -2.67 -15.84
CA ALA A 115 2.93 -2.74 -17.28
C ALA A 115 2.19 -1.62 -18.05
N LEU A 116 0.95 -1.30 -17.65
CA LEU A 116 0.17 -0.21 -18.25
C LEU A 116 0.84 1.15 -18.01
N LEU A 117 1.37 1.39 -16.80
CA LEU A 117 2.07 2.64 -16.49
C LEU A 117 3.39 2.80 -17.25
N LEU A 118 4.09 1.72 -17.59
CA LEU A 118 5.30 1.78 -18.43
C LEU A 118 5.02 2.05 -19.91
N LEU A 119 3.80 1.72 -20.37
CA LEU A 119 3.39 1.85 -21.76
C LEU A 119 2.78 3.23 -22.06
N GLN A 120 2.47 4.01 -21.02
CA GLN A 120 1.89 5.35 -21.08
C GLN A 120 2.97 6.42 -21.04
#